data_AF-A0A518D926-F1
#
_entry.id   AF-A0A518D926-F1
#
_cell.length_a   1.000
_cell.length_b   1.000
_cell.length_c   1.000
_cell.angle_alpha   90.00
_cell.angle_beta   90.00
_cell.angle_gamma   90.00
#
_symmetry.space_group_name_H-M   'P 1'
#
loop_
_entity.id
_entity.type
_entity.pdbx_description
1 polymer ?
#
loop_
_entity_poly.entity_id
_entity_poly.type
_entity_poly.pdbx_seq_one_letter_code
_entity_poly.pdbx_strand_id
1 'polypeptide(L)'
;MARKHAPCRPLTVFSALALALVVCSSTGCYTIFAEMGPSIGIFSIPIPVSPFFQKDAEDKFWNKERYDRVPILGPITSGGPPIALDPPSDDEVMRALEKARPVQGGVPLLWERNRNDVRITVCKISDYVDPVRVYPLIGPAQQHHAHYKCTIYFEEVTRVGWPIPHTLRDEEAQEVVYIDHNHLHMVGDVDTGCNSEF
;
A
#
# COMPACT_ATOMS: atom_id res chain seq x y z
N MET A 1 -64.44 22.60 -47.81
CA MET A 1 -63.21 21.99 -48.36
C MET A 1 -62.74 20.92 -47.37
N ALA A 2 -63.04 19.65 -47.64
CA ALA A 2 -62.88 18.55 -46.69
C ALA A 2 -61.45 17.98 -46.72
N ARG A 3 -60.74 18.01 -45.59
CA ARG A 3 -59.52 17.20 -45.40
C ARG A 3 -59.93 15.85 -44.83
N LYS A 4 -59.85 14.81 -45.66
CA LYS A 4 -60.01 13.41 -45.22
C LYS A 4 -58.77 13.03 -44.41
N HIS A 5 -58.90 12.80 -43.11
CA HIS A 5 -57.85 12.17 -42.32
C HIS A 5 -57.75 10.70 -42.73
N ALA A 6 -56.59 10.29 -43.24
CA ALA A 6 -56.31 8.90 -43.59
C ALA A 6 -56.20 8.04 -42.29
N PRO A 7 -56.73 6.82 -42.25
CA PRO A 7 -56.54 5.93 -41.11
C PRO A 7 -55.11 5.37 -41.12
N CYS A 8 -54.34 5.68 -40.08
CA CYS A 8 -53.03 5.09 -39.84
C CYS A 8 -53.20 3.56 -39.64
N ARG A 9 -52.54 2.74 -40.46
CA ARG A 9 -52.71 1.28 -40.44
C ARG A 9 -52.14 0.70 -39.13
N PRO A 10 -52.84 -0.20 -38.43
CA PRO A 10 -52.36 -0.76 -37.15
C PRO A 10 -51.02 -1.51 -37.31
N LEU A 11 -50.77 -2.10 -38.48
CA LEU A 11 -49.53 -2.83 -38.79
C LEU A 11 -48.27 -1.93 -38.71
N THR A 12 -48.37 -0.67 -39.13
CA THR A 12 -47.22 0.27 -39.10
C THR A 12 -46.94 0.77 -37.69
N VAL A 13 -47.95 0.81 -36.82
CA VAL A 13 -47.79 1.18 -35.41
C VAL A 13 -47.13 0.03 -34.63
N PHE A 14 -47.54 -1.23 -34.88
CA PHE A 14 -46.91 -2.39 -34.26
C PHE A 14 -45.45 -2.58 -34.68
N SER A 15 -45.12 -2.37 -35.96
CA SER A 15 -43.73 -2.48 -36.43
C SER A 15 -42.84 -1.38 -35.83
N ALA A 16 -43.38 -0.16 -35.68
CA ALA A 16 -42.65 0.93 -35.03
C ALA A 16 -42.43 0.68 -33.53
N LEU A 17 -43.43 0.11 -32.85
CA LEU A 17 -43.33 -0.24 -31.43
C LEU A 17 -42.33 -1.38 -31.19
N ALA A 18 -42.32 -2.40 -32.05
CA ALA A 18 -41.37 -3.50 -31.98
C ALA A 18 -39.93 -3.03 -32.24
N LEU A 19 -39.73 -2.12 -33.21
CA LEU A 19 -38.42 -1.53 -33.48
C LEU A 19 -37.96 -0.65 -32.32
N ALA A 20 -38.86 0.11 -31.68
CA ALA A 20 -38.55 0.92 -30.51
C ALA A 20 -38.15 0.06 -29.30
N LEU A 21 -38.81 -1.08 -29.08
CA LEU A 21 -38.45 -2.03 -28.01
C LEU A 21 -37.07 -2.66 -28.22
N VAL A 22 -36.69 -2.96 -29.46
CA VAL A 22 -35.36 -3.49 -29.78
C VAL A 22 -34.27 -2.44 -29.52
N VAL A 23 -34.49 -1.19 -29.89
CA VAL A 23 -33.53 -0.07 -29.64
C VAL A 23 -33.44 0.29 -28.15
N CYS A 24 -34.54 0.19 -27.40
CA CYS A 24 -34.49 0.39 -25.94
C CYS A 24 -33.81 -0.76 -25.20
N SER A 25 -33.82 -1.98 -25.76
CA SER A 25 -33.14 -3.14 -25.17
C SER A 25 -31.62 -3.08 -25.35
N SER A 26 -31.14 -2.41 -26.40
CA SER A 26 -29.71 -2.22 -26.65
C SER A 26 -29.11 -1.03 -25.91
N THR A 27 -29.90 -0.16 -25.26
CA THR A 27 -29.42 1.04 -24.53
C THR A 27 -29.16 0.79 -23.04
N GLY A 28 -29.04 -0.48 -22.62
CA GLY A 28 -28.42 -0.83 -21.34
C GLY A 28 -26.90 -0.60 -21.36
N CYS A 29 -26.24 -0.67 -20.20
CA CYS A 29 -24.82 -0.37 -19.95
C CYS A 29 -23.77 -1.11 -20.84
N TYR A 30 -24.18 -1.86 -21.84
CA TYR A 30 -23.32 -2.48 -22.85
C TYR A 30 -22.83 -1.48 -23.92
N THR A 31 -23.52 -0.36 -24.16
CA THR A 31 -23.16 0.57 -25.24
C THR A 31 -22.11 1.61 -24.87
N ILE A 32 -21.90 1.92 -23.59
CA ILE A 32 -20.85 2.86 -23.16
C ILE A 32 -19.44 2.31 -23.50
N PHE A 33 -19.28 0.99 -23.59
CA PHE A 33 -18.01 0.33 -23.90
C PHE A 33 -17.92 -0.25 -25.32
N ALA A 34 -19.00 -0.17 -26.12
CA ALA A 34 -19.02 -0.68 -27.48
C ALA A 34 -18.51 0.33 -28.53
N GLU A 35 -18.44 1.62 -28.20
CA GLU A 35 -18.00 2.66 -29.13
C GLU A 35 -16.48 2.95 -29.07
N MET A 36 -15.75 2.40 -28.10
CA MET A 36 -14.28 2.50 -28.01
C MET A 36 -13.62 1.19 -28.47
N GLY A 37 -13.71 0.89 -29.76
CA GLY A 37 -12.94 -0.18 -30.40
C GLY A 37 -13.57 -1.58 -30.37
N PRO A 38 -12.88 -2.60 -30.92
CA PRO A 38 -13.43 -3.95 -31.06
C PRO A 38 -13.69 -4.59 -29.68
N SER A 39 -14.96 -4.61 -29.29
CA SER A 39 -15.45 -5.18 -28.03
C SER A 39 -15.30 -6.70 -28.01
N ILE A 40 -14.47 -7.22 -27.10
CA ILE A 40 -14.25 -8.66 -26.87
C ILE A 40 -15.36 -9.26 -25.98
N GLY A 41 -16.61 -8.80 -26.12
CA GLY A 41 -17.76 -9.28 -25.35
C GLY A 41 -17.55 -9.16 -23.84
N ILE A 42 -17.88 -10.20 -23.07
CA ILE A 42 -17.71 -10.28 -21.60
C ILE A 42 -16.27 -10.05 -21.13
N PHE A 43 -15.27 -10.25 -22.01
CA PHE A 43 -13.86 -9.97 -21.70
C PHE A 43 -13.50 -8.47 -21.81
N SER A 44 -14.44 -7.61 -22.25
CA SER A 44 -14.28 -6.15 -22.21
C SER A 44 -14.57 -5.56 -20.83
N ILE A 45 -15.17 -6.34 -19.92
CA ILE A 45 -15.30 -5.96 -18.52
C ILE A 45 -13.89 -6.06 -17.91
N PRO A 46 -13.26 -4.95 -17.48
CA PRO A 46 -11.98 -5.04 -16.79
C PRO A 46 -12.17 -5.98 -15.60
N ILE A 47 -11.44 -7.10 -15.60
CA ILE A 47 -11.47 -8.05 -14.49
C ILE A 47 -11.19 -7.22 -13.23
N PRO A 48 -12.10 -7.18 -12.25
CA PRO A 48 -11.93 -6.33 -11.09
C PRO A 48 -10.67 -6.81 -10.36
N VAL A 49 -9.60 -6.03 -10.49
CA VAL A 49 -8.40 -6.22 -9.67
C VAL A 49 -8.86 -5.99 -8.24
N SER A 50 -8.61 -6.96 -7.36
CA SER A 50 -9.01 -6.79 -5.96
C SER A 50 -8.33 -5.53 -5.40
N PRO A 51 -9.02 -4.72 -4.58
CA PRO A 51 -8.46 -3.51 -3.98
C PRO A 51 -7.19 -3.79 -3.15
N PHE A 52 -7.00 -5.04 -2.73
CA PHE A 52 -5.78 -5.52 -2.08
C PHE A 52 -4.52 -5.29 -2.93
N PHE A 53 -4.55 -5.58 -4.24
CA PHE A 53 -3.36 -5.42 -5.09
C PHE A 53 -3.01 -3.95 -5.33
N GLN A 54 -4.02 -3.08 -5.44
CA GLN A 54 -3.79 -1.64 -5.52
C GLN A 54 -3.16 -1.13 -4.23
N LYS A 55 -3.72 -1.51 -3.08
CA LYS A 55 -3.21 -1.12 -1.76
C LYS A 55 -1.77 -1.61 -1.54
N ASP A 56 -1.45 -2.85 -1.91
CA ASP A 56 -0.09 -3.38 -1.79
C ASP A 56 0.92 -2.57 -2.61
N ALA A 57 0.56 -2.12 -3.81
CA ALA A 57 1.40 -1.25 -4.62
C ALA A 57 1.58 0.15 -3.97
N GLU A 58 0.52 0.72 -3.41
CA GLU A 58 0.57 2.00 -2.68
C GLU A 58 1.44 1.89 -1.42
N ASP A 59 1.28 0.81 -0.65
CA ASP A 59 2.06 0.55 0.56
C ASP A 59 3.56 0.35 0.25
N LYS A 60 3.89 -0.34 -0.86
CA LYS A 60 5.28 -0.46 -1.34
C LYS A 60 5.89 0.89 -1.71
N PHE A 61 5.13 1.74 -2.39
CA PHE A 61 5.58 3.08 -2.74
C PHE A 61 5.82 3.94 -1.49
N TRP A 62 4.87 3.91 -0.55
CA TRP A 62 4.96 4.63 0.73
C TRP A 62 6.18 4.19 1.55
N ASN A 63 6.38 2.88 1.71
CA ASN A 63 7.51 2.32 2.47
C ASN A 63 8.85 2.70 1.84
N LYS A 64 8.91 2.67 0.50
CA LYS A 64 10.10 3.06 -0.25
C LYS A 64 10.45 4.53 -0.06
N GLU A 65 9.46 5.41 -0.02
CA GLU A 65 9.70 6.84 0.16
C GLU A 65 10.15 7.17 1.60
N ARG A 66 9.54 6.50 2.58
CA ARG A 66 9.67 6.89 4.00
C ARG A 66 10.75 6.15 4.78
N TYR A 67 10.92 4.85 4.55
CA TYR A 67 11.74 3.98 5.40
C TYR A 67 12.94 3.36 4.66
N ASP A 68 12.79 3.01 3.38
CA ASP A 68 13.90 2.37 2.63
C ASP A 68 14.98 3.36 2.15
N ARG A 69 14.70 4.68 2.19
CA ARG A 69 15.68 5.70 1.79
C ARG A 69 16.63 6.01 2.94
N VAL A 70 17.92 5.90 2.66
CA VAL A 70 18.99 6.26 3.59
C VAL A 70 19.29 7.75 3.45
N PRO A 71 19.09 8.58 4.49
CA PRO A 71 19.45 9.99 4.45
C PRO A 71 20.97 10.15 4.47
N ILE A 72 21.45 11.13 3.69
CA ILE A 72 22.84 11.57 3.69
C ILE A 72 22.88 12.86 4.51
N LEU A 73 23.55 12.81 5.65
CA LEU A 73 23.69 13.92 6.57
C LEU A 73 25.06 14.57 6.40
N GLY A 74 25.16 15.80 6.89
CA GLY A 74 26.43 16.50 7.02
C GLY A 74 27.42 15.78 7.94
N PRO A 75 28.65 16.32 8.05
CA PRO A 75 29.69 15.75 8.90
C PRO A 75 29.25 15.70 10.36
N ILE A 76 29.66 14.63 11.04
CA ILE A 76 29.44 14.47 12.48
C ILE A 76 30.08 15.68 13.18
N THR A 77 29.27 16.47 13.88
CA THR A 77 29.77 17.62 14.64
C THR A 77 30.73 17.10 15.72
N SER A 78 31.98 17.55 15.64
CA SER A 78 33.10 16.96 16.37
C SER A 78 32.94 17.12 17.89
N GLY A 79 32.51 16.05 18.57
CA GLY A 79 32.68 15.90 20.03
C GLY A 79 31.54 15.23 20.77
N GLY A 80 30.34 15.08 20.18
CA GLY A 80 29.25 14.33 20.79
C GLY A 80 29.44 12.81 20.63
N PRO A 81 28.96 11.98 21.57
CA PRO A 81 28.81 10.56 21.30
C PRO A 81 27.94 10.39 20.04
N PRO A 82 28.28 9.48 19.12
CA PRO A 82 27.40 9.17 18.01
C PRO A 82 26.09 8.64 18.59
N ILE A 83 25.05 9.45 18.51
CA ILE A 83 23.70 9.10 18.92
C ILE A 83 22.88 9.21 17.65
N ALA A 84 22.36 8.09 17.18
CA ALA A 84 21.41 8.08 16.08
C ALA A 84 20.23 9.02 16.39
N LEU A 85 19.89 9.85 15.40
CA LEU A 85 19.00 10.99 15.58
C LEU A 85 17.60 10.60 16.06
N ASP A 86 17.05 9.48 15.56
CA ASP A 86 15.67 9.09 15.89
C ASP A 86 15.48 7.59 16.14
N PRO A 87 14.71 7.21 17.18
CA PRO A 87 14.19 5.86 17.35
C PRO A 87 13.14 5.53 16.27
N PRO A 88 12.86 4.25 16.00
CA PRO A 88 11.82 3.84 15.06
C PRO A 88 10.46 4.39 15.47
N SER A 89 9.73 4.90 14.49
CA SER A 89 8.37 5.39 14.67
C SER A 89 7.40 4.23 14.89
N ASP A 90 6.33 4.45 15.64
CA ASP A 90 5.31 3.42 15.86
C ASP A 90 4.71 2.91 14.53
N ASP A 91 4.56 3.76 13.51
CA ASP A 91 4.09 3.32 12.17
C ASP A 91 5.09 2.37 11.49
N GLU A 92 6.39 2.63 11.62
CA GLU A 92 7.43 1.78 11.08
C GLU A 92 7.43 0.40 11.75
N VAL A 93 7.30 0.39 13.08
CA VAL A 93 7.17 -0.83 13.86
C VAL A 93 5.92 -1.61 13.43
N MET A 94 4.79 -0.94 13.26
CA MET A 94 3.54 -1.58 12.83
C MET A 94 3.60 -2.12 11.40
N ARG A 95 4.29 -1.43 10.48
CA ARG A 95 4.50 -1.92 9.11
C ARG A 95 5.46 -3.10 9.05
N ALA A 96 6.51 -3.08 9.88
CA ALA A 96 7.41 -4.21 10.02
C ALA A 96 6.71 -5.42 10.65
N LEU A 97 5.84 -5.19 11.63
CA LEU A 97 4.94 -6.21 12.20
C LEU A 97 3.99 -6.78 11.14
N GLU A 98 3.41 -5.92 10.29
CA GLU A 98 2.53 -6.36 9.21
C GLU A 98 3.26 -7.20 8.16
N LYS A 99 4.53 -6.88 7.88
CA LYS A 99 5.39 -7.68 7.00
C LYS A 99 5.75 -9.04 7.60
N ALA A 100 6.00 -9.11 8.91
CA ALA A 100 6.33 -10.36 9.61
C ALA A 100 5.09 -11.25 9.78
N ARG A 101 3.96 -10.65 10.18
CA ARG A 101 2.70 -11.32 10.42
C ARG A 101 1.59 -10.51 9.74
N PRO A 102 1.11 -10.90 8.55
CA PRO A 102 0.08 -10.13 7.87
C PRO A 102 -1.31 -10.35 8.51
N VAL A 103 -2.00 -9.24 8.73
CA VAL A 103 -3.43 -9.16 9.06
C VAL A 103 -4.25 -8.84 7.81
N GLN A 104 -3.67 -8.08 6.88
CA GLN A 104 -4.29 -7.73 5.60
C GLN A 104 -4.40 -8.96 4.67
N GLY A 105 -5.41 -8.93 3.78
CA GLY A 105 -5.60 -9.96 2.74
C GLY A 105 -6.52 -11.11 3.12
N GLY A 106 -7.20 -11.06 4.26
CA GLY A 106 -8.28 -11.99 4.61
C GLY A 106 -9.51 -11.83 3.72
N VAL A 107 -10.28 -12.91 3.57
CA VAL A 107 -11.61 -12.85 2.96
C VAL A 107 -12.62 -12.66 4.09
N PRO A 108 -13.39 -11.55 4.10
CA PRO A 108 -14.38 -11.28 5.14
C PRO A 108 -15.31 -12.48 5.34
N LEU A 109 -15.70 -12.72 6.59
CA LEU A 109 -16.54 -13.84 7.03
C LEU A 109 -15.96 -15.25 6.87
N LEU A 110 -14.87 -15.45 6.12
CA LEU A 110 -14.20 -16.76 6.00
C LEU A 110 -12.99 -16.86 6.92
N TRP A 111 -12.12 -15.85 6.86
CA TRP A 111 -10.91 -15.78 7.65
C TRP A 111 -10.56 -14.32 7.92
N GLU A 112 -10.75 -13.91 9.17
CA GLU A 112 -10.45 -12.56 9.62
C GLU A 112 -9.49 -12.62 10.80
N ARG A 113 -8.41 -11.83 10.73
CA ARG A 113 -7.52 -11.58 11.86
C ARG A 113 -7.71 -10.15 12.31
N ASN A 114 -7.75 -9.95 13.63
CA ASN A 114 -7.76 -8.63 14.23
C ASN A 114 -6.69 -8.56 15.31
N ARG A 115 -6.08 -7.39 15.46
CA ARG A 115 -5.15 -7.08 16.55
C ARG A 115 -5.76 -6.00 17.43
N ASN A 116 -5.78 -6.23 18.73
CA ASN A 116 -6.29 -5.28 19.72
C ASN A 116 -5.21 -4.98 20.78
N ASP A 117 -5.35 -3.83 21.45
CA ASP A 117 -4.47 -3.36 22.54
C ASP A 117 -2.97 -3.53 22.26
N VAL A 118 -2.50 -2.96 21.15
CA VAL A 118 -1.09 -3.03 20.76
C VAL A 118 -0.26 -2.15 21.68
N ARG A 119 0.77 -2.73 22.30
CA ARG A 119 1.75 -2.05 23.15
C ARG A 119 3.15 -2.30 22.62
N ILE A 120 3.87 -1.23 22.33
CA ILE A 120 5.20 -1.28 21.73
C ILE A 120 6.23 -0.85 22.76
N THR A 121 7.28 -1.65 22.93
CA THR A 121 8.46 -1.30 23.72
C THR A 121 9.68 -1.30 22.81
N VAL A 122 10.29 -0.13 22.64
CA VAL A 122 11.49 0.05 21.80
C VAL A 122 12.72 0.08 22.68
N CYS A 123 13.71 -0.76 22.36
CA CYS A 123 15.00 -0.80 23.04
C CYS A 123 16.14 -0.65 22.04
N LYS A 124 17.08 0.26 22.30
CA LYS A 124 18.29 0.45 21.49
C LYS A 124 19.33 -0.61 21.88
N ILE A 125 19.74 -1.46 20.94
CA ILE A 125 20.70 -2.55 21.18
C ILE A 125 22.13 -2.05 21.02
N SER A 126 22.40 -1.39 19.89
CA SER A 126 23.74 -0.95 19.53
C SER A 126 23.70 0.26 18.62
N ASP A 127 24.68 1.11 18.80
CA ASP A 127 24.89 2.32 18.03
C ASP A 127 26.40 2.49 17.86
N TYR A 128 26.85 2.46 16.61
CA TYR A 128 28.24 2.67 16.26
C TYR A 128 28.38 3.25 14.86
N VAL A 129 29.54 3.85 14.62
CA VAL A 129 29.91 4.46 13.35
C VAL A 129 31.05 3.66 12.74
N ASP A 130 30.87 3.26 11.49
CA ASP A 130 31.90 2.60 10.70
C ASP A 130 33.04 3.58 10.35
N PRO A 131 34.27 3.06 10.13
CA PRO A 131 35.35 3.89 9.63
C PRO A 131 35.00 4.50 8.26
N VAL A 132 35.66 5.61 7.92
CA VAL A 132 35.42 6.33 6.65
C VAL A 132 35.65 5.39 5.47
N ARG A 133 34.66 5.30 4.58
CA ARG A 133 34.72 4.56 3.32
C ARG A 133 34.35 5.48 2.16
N VAL A 134 34.83 5.15 0.97
CA VAL A 134 34.48 5.89 -0.26
C VAL A 134 33.33 5.17 -0.94
N TYR A 135 32.17 5.81 -0.99
CA TYR A 135 30.99 5.34 -1.71
C TYR A 135 30.96 5.96 -3.12
N PRO A 136 30.76 5.19 -4.20
CA PRO A 136 30.91 5.68 -5.58
C PRO A 136 30.08 6.93 -5.95
N LEU A 137 28.89 7.12 -5.38
CA LEU A 137 27.98 8.24 -5.71
C LEU A 137 28.00 9.38 -4.68
N ILE A 138 28.60 9.17 -3.50
CA ILE A 138 28.51 10.08 -2.35
C ILE A 138 29.90 10.64 -2.02
N GLY A 139 30.95 9.86 -2.26
CA GLY A 139 32.31 10.18 -1.88
C GLY A 139 32.69 9.63 -0.49
N PRO A 140 33.62 10.28 0.22
CA PRO A 140 34.05 9.85 1.56
C PRO A 140 32.91 10.06 2.58
N ALA A 141 32.38 8.98 3.11
CA ALA A 141 31.34 9.01 4.13
C ALA A 141 31.57 7.95 5.22
N GLN A 142 31.03 8.22 6.40
CA GLN A 142 30.93 7.28 7.52
C GLN A 142 29.49 6.78 7.60
N GLN A 143 29.32 5.46 7.74
CA GLN A 143 28.01 4.87 7.95
C GLN A 143 27.75 4.73 9.44
N HIS A 144 26.64 5.30 9.88
CA HIS A 144 26.14 5.16 11.25
C HIS A 144 25.07 4.08 11.26
N HIS A 145 25.32 3.01 12.01
CA HIS A 145 24.36 1.92 12.20
C HIS A 145 23.71 2.05 13.58
N ALA A 146 22.38 2.02 13.61
CA ALA A 146 21.61 1.98 14.84
C ALA A 146 20.62 0.83 14.81
N HIS A 147 20.81 -0.11 15.72
CA HIS A 147 20.01 -1.32 15.81
C HIS A 147 19.01 -1.22 16.96
N TYR A 148 17.73 -1.40 16.64
CA TYR A 148 16.64 -1.36 17.60
C TYR A 148 15.95 -2.72 17.68
N LYS A 149 15.61 -3.11 18.91
CA LYS A 149 14.71 -4.22 19.21
C LYS A 149 13.38 -3.63 19.62
N CYS A 150 12.35 -3.88 18.83
CA CYS A 150 10.99 -3.50 19.10
C CYS A 150 10.24 -4.75 19.55
N THR A 151 9.72 -4.73 20.78
CA THR A 151 8.91 -5.81 21.33
C THR A 151 7.47 -5.35 21.36
N ILE A 152 6.60 -6.10 20.69
CA ILE A 152 5.21 -5.72 20.45
C ILE A 152 4.33 -6.75 21.14
N TYR A 153 3.51 -6.28 22.07
CA TYR A 153 2.51 -7.08 22.77
C TYR A 153 1.14 -6.72 22.21
N PHE A 154 0.33 -7.71 21.90
CA PHE A 154 -1.01 -7.49 21.36
C PHE A 154 -1.92 -8.68 21.64
N GLU A 155 -3.23 -8.43 21.61
CA GLU A 155 -4.23 -9.48 21.58
C GLU A 155 -4.55 -9.82 20.11
N GLU A 156 -4.48 -11.10 19.73
CA GLU A 156 -4.90 -11.56 18.40
C GLU A 156 -6.21 -12.32 18.46
N VAL A 157 -7.19 -11.86 17.68
CA VAL A 157 -8.47 -12.56 17.50
C VAL A 157 -8.56 -13.02 16.05
N THR A 158 -8.46 -14.33 15.85
CA THR A 158 -8.68 -14.97 14.55
C THR A 158 -10.08 -15.58 14.51
N ARG A 159 -10.92 -15.07 13.61
CA ARG A 159 -12.26 -15.61 13.33
C ARG A 159 -12.21 -16.47 12.09
N VAL A 160 -12.50 -17.75 12.26
CA VAL A 160 -12.58 -18.73 11.18
C VAL A 160 -14.04 -19.02 10.93
N GLY A 161 -14.56 -18.68 9.76
CA GLY A 161 -15.95 -18.90 9.39
C GLY A 161 -16.22 -20.23 8.67
N TRP A 162 -15.19 -20.88 8.13
CA TRP A 162 -15.30 -22.13 7.37
C TRP A 162 -14.02 -22.98 7.53
N PRO A 163 -14.07 -24.33 7.56
CA PRO A 163 -15.24 -25.22 7.42
C PRO A 163 -16.06 -25.42 8.70
N ILE A 164 -15.46 -25.21 9.87
CA ILE A 164 -16.13 -25.26 11.16
C ILE A 164 -15.93 -23.89 11.83
N PRO A 165 -17.01 -23.11 12.05
CA PRO A 165 -16.87 -21.79 12.64
C PRO A 165 -16.29 -21.86 14.05
N HIS A 166 -15.16 -21.19 14.28
CA HIS A 166 -14.56 -21.05 15.60
C HIS A 166 -13.76 -19.74 15.70
N THR A 167 -13.56 -19.27 16.93
CA THR A 167 -12.75 -18.08 17.21
C THR A 167 -11.56 -18.50 18.06
N LEU A 168 -10.37 -18.18 17.58
CA LEU A 168 -9.12 -18.34 18.33
C LEU A 168 -8.74 -16.97 18.90
N ARG A 169 -8.53 -16.91 20.20
CA ARG A 169 -8.11 -15.70 20.92
C ARG A 169 -6.80 -15.99 21.62
N ASP A 170 -5.79 -15.21 21.28
CA ASP A 170 -4.48 -15.23 21.90
C ASP A 170 -4.30 -13.90 22.64
N GLU A 171 -4.41 -13.92 23.97
CA GLU A 171 -4.41 -12.72 24.82
C GLU A 171 -2.99 -12.20 25.12
N GLU A 172 -1.97 -13.03 24.91
CA GLU A 172 -0.57 -12.73 25.27
C GLU A 172 0.37 -12.87 24.07
N ALA A 173 -0.14 -12.58 22.86
CA ALA A 173 0.68 -12.63 21.66
C ALA A 173 1.80 -11.58 21.72
N GLN A 174 3.02 -12.03 21.43
CA GLN A 174 4.22 -11.21 21.46
C GLN A 174 5.03 -11.43 20.19
N GLU A 175 5.47 -10.34 19.57
CA GLU A 175 6.38 -10.37 18.42
C GLU A 175 7.59 -9.47 18.69
N VAL A 176 8.77 -9.93 18.28
CA VAL A 176 10.01 -9.14 18.36
C VAL A 176 10.47 -8.82 16.96
N VAL A 177 10.54 -7.53 16.66
CA VAL A 177 10.99 -7.00 15.38
C VAL A 177 12.31 -6.27 15.58
N TYR A 178 13.28 -6.56 14.72
CA TYR A 178 14.55 -5.84 14.66
C TYR A 178 14.48 -4.82 13.53
N ILE A 179 14.76 -3.55 13.85
CA ILE A 179 14.73 -2.44 12.90
C ILE A 179 16.11 -1.76 12.94
N ASP A 180 16.67 -1.58 11.75
CA ASP A 180 18.00 -1.00 11.58
C ASP A 180 17.86 0.37 10.90
N HIS A 181 18.26 1.41 11.62
CA HIS A 181 18.37 2.75 11.07
C HIS A 181 19.80 3.00 10.65
N ASN A 182 20.01 3.08 9.33
CA ASN A 182 21.29 3.37 8.75
C ASN A 182 21.25 4.75 8.10
N HIS A 183 22.26 5.56 8.36
CA HIS A 183 22.44 6.85 7.71
C HIS A 183 23.92 7.10 7.43
N LEU A 184 24.19 7.96 6.45
CA LEU A 184 25.54 8.28 6.04
C LEU A 184 25.89 9.69 6.49
N HIS A 185 27.08 9.87 7.04
CA HIS A 185 27.66 11.18 7.32
C HIS A 185 28.77 11.46 6.33
N MET A 186 28.66 12.54 5.57
CA MET A 186 29.75 12.97 4.69
C MET A 186 30.96 13.42 5.51
N VAL A 187 32.16 13.01 5.13
CA VAL A 187 33.39 13.37 5.86
C VAL A 187 34.35 14.09 4.92
N GLY A 188 34.79 15.27 5.34
CA GLY A 188 35.68 16.13 4.55
C GLY A 188 34.93 17.31 3.93
N ASP A 189 35.69 18.22 3.32
CA ASP A 189 35.17 19.38 2.60
C ASP A 189 34.66 18.94 1.22
N VAL A 190 33.50 18.28 1.21
CA VAL A 190 32.86 17.79 -0.02
C VAL A 190 31.94 18.89 -0.53
N ASP A 191 32.32 19.54 -1.62
CA ASP A 191 31.45 20.51 -2.31
C ASP A 191 30.31 19.76 -2.98
N THR A 192 29.13 19.78 -2.36
CA THR A 192 27.95 19.11 -2.88
C THR A 192 27.26 19.93 -4.00
N GLY A 193 27.75 21.13 -4.32
CA GLY A 193 27.20 21.99 -5.36
C GLY A 193 25.81 22.54 -5.03
N CYS A 194 25.43 23.62 -5.71
CA CYS A 194 24.20 24.38 -5.43
C CYS A 194 22.88 23.64 -5.74
N ASN A 195 22.94 22.51 -6.44
CA ASN A 195 21.77 21.72 -6.85
C ASN A 195 21.61 20.41 -6.06
N SER A 196 22.41 20.19 -5.01
CA SER A 196 22.27 18.99 -4.20
C SER A 196 21.12 19.11 -3.20
N GLU A 197 20.28 18.07 -3.12
CA GLU A 197 19.16 17.98 -2.18
C GLU A 197 19.56 17.32 -0.84
N PHE A 198 20.80 17.51 -0.39
CA PHE A 198 21.26 17.01 0.91
C PHE A 198 20.92 18.01 2.03
#